data_AF-A0A1G8RN83-F1
#
_entry.id   AF-A0A1G8RN83-F1
#
_cell.length_a   1.000
_cell.length_b   1.000
_cell.length_c   1.000
_cell.angle_alpha   90.00
_cell.angle_beta   90.00
_cell.angle_gamma   90.00
#
_symmetry.space_group_name_H-M   'P 1'
#
loop_
_entity.id
_entity.type
_entity.pdbx_description
1 polymer ?
#
loop_
_entity_poly.entity_id
_entity_poly.type
_entity_poly.pdbx_seq_one_letter_code
_entity_poly.pdbx_strand_id
1 'polypeptide(L)'
;MIWHIAVHPDHRRKGIGKFLLNEAEKTVKAKGITYLEAWTRDDKWVNHWYEKNGFRPVDSYLQVFMEGAKEVGVLESEISNLQPVEAFAHYVGEDTNTIKNTFKRVHECLCYEKKLAPRAMSLS
;
A
#
# COMPACT_ATOMS: atom_id res chain seq x y z
N MET A 1 -7.38 -8.19 -3.85
CA MET A 1 -6.99 -6.86 -3.35
C MET A 1 -7.96 -6.37 -2.27
N ILE A 2 -7.45 -5.93 -1.13
CA ILE A 2 -8.15 -5.09 -0.15
C ILE A 2 -7.84 -3.64 -0.52
N TRP A 3 -8.84 -2.90 -0.98
CA TRP A 3 -8.67 -1.48 -1.32
C TRP A 3 -8.53 -0.62 -0.06
N HIS A 4 -9.47 -0.76 0.87
CA HIS A 4 -9.47 -0.02 2.13
C HIS A 4 -9.98 -0.89 3.27
N ILE A 5 -9.30 -0.81 4.42
CA ILE A 5 -9.81 -1.27 5.71
C ILE A 5 -9.44 -0.23 6.75
N ALA A 6 -10.46 0.31 7.42
CA ALA A 6 -10.28 1.39 8.37
C ALA A 6 -11.22 1.23 9.56
N VAL A 7 -10.79 1.75 10.70
CA VAL A 7 -11.61 1.90 11.90
C VAL A 7 -11.52 3.36 12.32
N HIS A 8 -12.69 3.96 12.58
CA HIS A 8 -12.79 5.31 13.09
C HIS A 8 -11.88 5.49 14.31
N PRO A 9 -11.11 6.60 14.44
CA PRO A 9 -10.17 6.82 15.54
C PRO A 9 -10.72 6.49 16.94
N ASP A 10 -11.95 6.93 17.23
CA ASP A 10 -12.64 6.75 18.52
C ASP A 10 -13.04 5.30 18.82
N HIS A 11 -12.87 4.40 17.86
CA HIS A 11 -13.21 2.99 17.96
C HIS A 11 -12.00 2.06 17.74
N ARG A 12 -10.79 2.63 17.59
CA ARG A 12 -9.56 1.85 17.43
C ARG A 12 -9.22 1.07 18.71
N ARG A 13 -8.29 0.11 18.57
CA ARG A 13 -7.78 -0.75 19.66
C ARG A 13 -8.81 -1.67 20.34
N LYS A 14 -10.03 -1.78 19.78
CA LYS A 14 -11.09 -2.70 20.24
C LYS A 14 -11.18 -4.00 19.42
N GLY A 15 -10.18 -4.32 18.59
CA GLY A 15 -10.18 -5.51 17.74
C GLY A 15 -11.03 -5.43 16.47
N ILE A 16 -11.76 -4.32 16.23
CA ILE A 16 -12.68 -4.15 15.10
C ILE A 16 -12.01 -4.39 13.74
N GLY A 17 -10.81 -3.85 13.51
CA GLY A 17 -10.11 -4.06 12.23
C GLY A 17 -9.80 -5.54 11.97
N LYS A 18 -9.41 -6.29 13.00
CA LYS A 18 -9.18 -7.74 12.89
C LYS A 18 -10.48 -8.49 12.65
N PHE A 19 -11.57 -8.07 13.28
CA PHE A 19 -12.90 -8.63 13.04
C PHE A 19 -13.33 -8.45 11.58
N LEU A 20 -13.23 -7.23 11.04
CA LEU A 20 -13.53 -6.94 9.64
C LEU A 20 -12.68 -7.78 8.68
N LEU A 21 -11.38 -7.90 8.93
CA LEU A 21 -10.48 -8.72 8.11
C LEU A 21 -10.89 -10.21 8.16
N ASN A 22 -11.21 -10.74 9.33
CA ASN A 22 -11.64 -12.14 9.47
C ASN A 22 -12.92 -12.43 8.67
N GLU A 23 -13.90 -11.52 8.71
CA GLU A 23 -15.14 -11.67 7.93
C GLU A 23 -14.88 -11.58 6.42
N ALA A 24 -13.99 -10.68 6.00
CA ALA A 24 -13.55 -10.61 4.60
C ALA A 24 -12.88 -11.92 4.17
N GLU A 25 -11.96 -12.47 4.98
CA GLU A 25 -11.29 -13.74 4.72
C GLU A 25 -12.27 -14.90 4.57
N LYS A 26 -13.26 -15.02 5.47
CA LYS A 26 -14.31 -16.04 5.37
C LYS A 26 -15.07 -15.93 4.05
N THR A 27 -15.47 -14.71 3.70
CA THR A 27 -16.25 -14.42 2.49
C THR A 27 -15.48 -14.78 1.22
N VAL A 28 -14.21 -14.39 1.12
CA VAL A 28 -13.41 -14.66 -0.08
C VAL A 28 -12.96 -16.11 -0.18
N LYS A 29 -12.69 -16.79 0.96
CA LYS A 29 -12.40 -18.24 0.99
C LYS A 29 -13.58 -19.05 0.45
N ALA A 30 -14.82 -18.66 0.81
CA ALA A 30 -16.02 -19.31 0.29
C ALA A 30 -16.17 -19.17 -1.24
N LYS A 31 -15.53 -18.15 -1.83
CA LYS A 31 -15.48 -17.91 -3.28
C LYS A 31 -14.24 -18.54 -3.95
N GLY A 32 -13.45 -19.33 -3.23
CA GLY A 32 -12.24 -19.97 -3.77
C GLY A 32 -11.03 -19.05 -3.93
N ILE A 33 -11.07 -17.82 -3.39
CA ILE A 33 -9.91 -16.92 -3.40
C ILE A 33 -8.83 -17.47 -2.46
N THR A 34 -7.60 -17.54 -2.96
CA THR A 34 -6.47 -18.19 -2.29
C THR A 34 -5.47 -17.22 -1.66
N TYR A 35 -5.61 -15.92 -1.90
CA TYR A 35 -4.77 -14.90 -1.27
C TYR A 35 -5.46 -13.53 -1.19
N LEU A 36 -5.00 -12.71 -0.27
CA LEU A 36 -5.31 -11.29 -0.18
C LEU A 36 -4.04 -10.50 -0.49
N GLU A 37 -4.23 -9.33 -1.05
CA GLU A 37 -3.18 -8.35 -1.34
C GLU A 37 -3.64 -7.00 -0.79
N ALA A 38 -2.73 -6.19 -0.26
CA ALA A 38 -2.99 -4.83 0.19
C ALA A 38 -1.75 -3.95 -0.01
N TRP A 39 -1.96 -2.71 -0.41
CA TRP A 39 -0.90 -1.71 -0.50
C TRP A 39 -1.03 -0.69 0.64
N THR A 40 0.08 -0.36 1.30
CA THR A 40 0.09 0.63 2.38
C THR A 40 1.36 1.45 2.37
N ARG A 41 1.27 2.72 2.79
CA ARG A 41 2.44 3.58 3.02
C ARG A 41 3.24 3.13 4.25
N ASP A 42 4.39 3.76 4.43
CA ASP A 42 5.42 3.58 5.47
C ASP A 42 5.01 3.93 6.91
N ASP A 43 3.71 4.11 7.19
CA ASP A 43 3.18 4.22 8.55
C ASP A 43 3.48 2.96 9.36
N LYS A 44 4.48 3.04 10.27
CA LYS A 44 4.98 1.88 11.04
C LYS A 44 3.86 1.06 11.71
N TRP A 45 2.86 1.73 12.27
CA TRP A 45 1.77 1.07 12.98
C TRP A 45 0.79 0.35 12.04
N VAL A 46 0.64 0.81 10.80
CA VAL A 46 -0.20 0.17 9.76
C VAL A 46 0.51 -1.06 9.22
N ASN A 47 1.80 -0.92 8.87
CA ASN A 47 2.64 -2.04 8.42
C ASN A 47 2.66 -3.17 9.46
N HIS A 48 2.90 -2.83 10.72
CA HIS A 48 2.86 -3.80 11.81
C HIS A 48 1.48 -4.46 11.98
N TRP A 49 0.38 -3.74 11.69
CA TRP A 49 -0.96 -4.32 11.73
C TRP A 49 -1.14 -5.40 10.66
N TYR A 50 -0.65 -5.19 9.43
CA TYR A 50 -0.71 -6.21 8.37
C TYR A 50 0.14 -7.43 8.74
N GLU A 51 1.38 -7.24 9.18
CA GLU A 51 2.27 -8.33 9.62
C GLU A 51 1.65 -9.16 10.74
N LYS A 52 1.10 -8.50 11.77
CA LYS A 52 0.41 -9.17 12.89
C LYS A 52 -0.80 -9.97 12.45
N ASN A 53 -1.42 -9.62 11.32
CA ASN A 53 -2.54 -10.35 10.75
C ASN A 53 -2.10 -11.39 9.70
N GLY A 54 -0.81 -11.70 9.60
CA GLY A 54 -0.30 -12.80 8.77
C GLY A 54 -0.08 -12.42 7.31
N PHE A 55 -0.04 -11.13 7.00
CA PHE A 55 0.47 -10.65 5.73
C PHE A 55 2.00 -10.63 5.73
N ARG A 56 2.61 -10.74 4.55
CA ARG A 56 4.04 -10.63 4.30
C ARG A 56 4.29 -9.59 3.21
N PRO A 57 5.30 -8.72 3.36
CA PRO A 57 5.68 -7.82 2.28
C PRO A 57 6.22 -8.64 1.10
N VAL A 58 5.83 -8.28 -0.11
CA VAL A 58 6.26 -8.98 -1.34
C VAL A 58 6.84 -8.03 -2.40
N ASP A 59 6.51 -6.74 -2.33
CA ASP A 59 6.95 -5.73 -3.27
C ASP A 59 6.89 -4.33 -2.64
N SER A 60 7.51 -3.34 -3.27
CA SER A 60 7.46 -1.94 -2.85
C SER A 60 7.81 -0.98 -3.99
N TYR A 61 7.27 0.24 -3.94
CA TYR A 61 7.73 1.35 -4.77
C TYR A 61 7.72 2.67 -3.99
N LEU A 62 8.45 3.66 -4.48
CA LEU A 62 8.42 5.00 -3.88
C LEU A 62 7.35 5.86 -4.55
N GLN A 63 6.52 6.48 -3.73
CA GLN A 63 5.60 7.54 -4.07
C GLN A 63 6.33 8.88 -3.92
N VAL A 64 6.62 9.55 -5.03
CA VAL A 64 7.36 10.81 -5.08
C VAL A 64 6.39 11.95 -5.36
N PHE A 65 6.32 12.91 -4.44
CA PHE A 65 5.59 14.16 -4.63
C PHE A 65 6.61 15.25 -4.96
N MET A 66 6.40 15.92 -6.09
CA MET A 66 7.25 17.00 -6.56
C MET A 66 6.50 18.31 -6.44
N GLU A 67 7.01 19.20 -5.60
CA GLU A 67 6.38 20.48 -5.29
C GLU A 67 7.36 21.64 -5.54
N GLY A 68 6.91 22.64 -6.30
CA GLY A 68 7.69 23.83 -6.63
C GLY A 68 8.75 23.61 -7.72
N ALA A 69 9.25 24.73 -8.25
CA ALA A 69 10.04 24.77 -9.48
C ALA A 69 11.31 23.90 -9.45
N LYS A 70 11.95 23.73 -8.29
CA LYS A 70 13.18 22.92 -8.17
C LYS A 70 12.90 21.43 -8.34
N GLU A 71 11.88 20.90 -7.67
CA GLU A 71 11.57 19.46 -7.72
C GLU A 71 10.88 19.09 -9.02
N VAL A 72 9.98 19.94 -9.50
CA VAL A 72 9.23 19.71 -10.73
C VAL A 72 10.10 19.93 -11.97
N GLY A 73 11.19 20.70 -11.87
CA GLY A 73 12.13 20.95 -12.95
C GLY A 73 12.90 19.73 -13.47
N VAL A 74 12.71 18.55 -12.85
CA VAL A 74 13.19 17.26 -13.40
C VAL A 74 12.29 16.72 -14.52
N LEU A 75 11.09 17.29 -14.68
CA LEU A 75 10.12 16.90 -15.69
C LEU A 75 10.13 17.89 -16.84
N GLU A 76 10.22 17.37 -18.06
CA GLU A 76 10.09 18.16 -19.28
C GLU A 76 8.74 17.89 -19.93
N SER A 77 8.06 18.94 -20.41
CA SER A 77 6.84 18.80 -21.21
C SER A 77 7.18 18.74 -22.69
N GLU A 78 6.57 17.81 -23.41
CA GLU A 78 6.63 17.75 -24.87
C GLU A 78 5.71 18.79 -25.55
N ILE A 79 4.82 19.44 -24.78
CA ILE A 79 3.88 20.43 -25.30
C ILE A 79 4.46 21.83 -25.08
N SER A 80 4.66 22.56 -26.17
CA SER A 80 5.19 23.94 -26.13
C SER A 80 4.38 24.82 -25.19
N ASN A 81 5.07 25.53 -24.29
CA ASN A 81 4.53 26.44 -23.26
C ASN A 81 3.65 25.77 -22.18
N LEU A 82 3.53 24.44 -22.16
CA LEU A 82 2.93 23.72 -21.05
C LEU A 82 4.04 23.37 -20.05
N GLN A 83 3.88 23.77 -18.79
CA GLN A 83 4.88 23.49 -17.75
C GLN A 83 4.20 22.77 -16.58
N PRO A 84 4.78 21.68 -16.08
CA PRO A 84 4.29 21.06 -14.86
C PRO A 84 4.49 22.01 -13.67
N VAL A 85 3.49 22.08 -12.79
CA VAL A 85 3.53 22.91 -11.56
C VAL A 85 3.70 22.05 -10.31
N GLU A 86 3.12 20.85 -10.34
CA GLU A 86 3.23 19.80 -9.34
C GLU A 86 3.15 18.45 -10.04
N ALA A 87 3.74 17.41 -9.45
CA ALA A 87 3.64 16.06 -9.99
C ALA A 87 3.63 15.00 -8.89
N PHE A 88 2.98 13.88 -9.20
CA PHE A 88 3.02 12.65 -8.43
C PHE A 88 3.55 11.53 -9.31
N ALA A 89 4.59 10.85 -8.85
CA ALA A 89 5.25 9.78 -9.61
C ALA A 89 5.47 8.54 -8.76
N HIS A 90 5.52 7.38 -9.42
CA HIS A 90 6.01 6.15 -8.85
C HIS A 90 7.44 5.91 -9.31
N TYR A 91 8.35 5.67 -8.38
CA TYR A 91 9.70 5.23 -8.67
C TYR A 91 9.85 3.75 -8.28
N VAL A 92 10.15 2.93 -9.28
CA VAL A 92 10.28 1.46 -9.21
C VAL A 92 11.73 0.99 -9.38
N GLY A 93 12.69 1.92 -9.33
CA GLY A 93 14.12 1.61 -9.44
C GLY A 93 14.77 1.25 -8.11
N GLU A 94 16.05 0.88 -8.16
CA GLU A 94 16.80 0.38 -7.00
C GLU A 94 17.42 1.49 -6.14
N ASP A 95 17.68 2.67 -6.69
CA ASP A 95 18.39 3.80 -6.02
C ASP A 95 17.48 4.59 -5.06
N THR A 96 16.74 3.87 -4.21
CA THR A 96 15.71 4.43 -3.31
C THR A 96 16.25 5.50 -2.37
N ASN A 97 17.48 5.37 -1.87
CA ASN A 97 18.12 6.37 -1.01
C ASN A 97 18.38 7.68 -1.74
N THR A 98 18.81 7.61 -3.01
CA THR A 98 19.03 8.80 -3.83
C THR A 98 17.72 9.57 -4.01
N ILE A 99 16.64 8.87 -4.35
CA ILE A 99 15.31 9.48 -4.51
C ILE A 99 14.81 10.09 -3.19
N LYS A 100 14.91 9.36 -2.08
CA LYS A 100 14.52 9.86 -0.74
C LYS A 100 15.33 11.09 -0.30
N ASN A 101 16.57 11.24 -0.76
CA ASN A 101 17.40 12.42 -0.48
C ASN A 101 17.19 13.57 -1.47
N THR A 102 16.64 13.30 -2.66
CA THR A 102 16.46 14.29 -3.73
C THR A 102 15.18 15.09 -3.54
N PHE A 103 14.07 14.40 -3.22
CA PHE A 103 12.75 15.00 -3.08
C PHE A 103 12.37 15.11 -1.61
N LYS A 104 11.70 16.19 -1.24
CA LYS A 104 11.30 16.46 0.15
C LYS A 104 10.23 15.50 0.66
N ARG A 105 9.31 15.08 -0.22
CA ARG A 105 8.12 14.30 0.15
C ARG A 105 8.08 13.00 -0.63
N VAL A 106 8.64 11.97 -0.02
CA VAL A 106 8.69 10.61 -0.56
C VAL A 106 8.12 9.64 0.47
N HIS A 107 7.22 8.77 0.03
CA HIS A 107 6.70 7.68 0.84
C HIS A 107 7.03 6.34 0.21
N GLU A 108 7.42 5.37 1.02
CA GLU A 108 7.50 3.99 0.55
C GLU A 108 6.13 3.32 0.65
N CYS A 109 5.67 2.74 -0.45
CA CYS A 109 4.41 1.99 -0.52
C CYS A 109 4.74 0.51 -0.65
N LEU A 110 4.35 -0.26 0.36
CA LEU A 110 4.62 -1.70 0.47
C LEU A 110 3.39 -2.49 0.01
N CYS A 111 3.63 -3.50 -0.85
CA CYS A 111 2.67 -4.53 -1.16
C CYS A 111 2.77 -5.67 -0.15
N TYR A 112 1.64 -6.01 0.45
CA TYR A 112 1.49 -7.09 1.40
C TYR A 112 0.58 -8.17 0.83
N GLU A 113 1.03 -9.42 0.88
CA GLU A 113 0.21 -10.58 0.58
C GLU A 113 -0.07 -11.46 1.81
N LYS A 114 -1.28 -12.00 1.88
CA LYS A 114 -1.64 -13.07 2.82
C LYS A 114 -2.21 -14.24 2.05
N LYS A 115 -1.50 -15.37 2.01
CA LYS A 115 -2.04 -16.63 1.50
C LYS A 115 -3.16 -17.12 2.42
N LEU A 116 -4.25 -17.58 1.84
CA LEU A 116 -5.40 -18.13 2.51
C LEU A 116 -5.36 -19.65 2.38
N ALA A 117 -5.44 -20.36 3.51
CA ALA A 117 -5.59 -21.81 3.47
C ALA A 117 -6.90 -22.17 2.72
N PRO A 118 -6.87 -23.18 1.84
CA PRO A 118 -8.09 -23.73 1.25
C PRO A 118 -9.05 -24.14 2.35
N ARG A 119 -10.36 -24.04 2.07
CA ARG A 119 -11.36 -24.62 2.98
C ARG A 119 -11.02 -26.11 3.13
N ALA A 120 -10.88 -26.59 4.36
CA ALA A 120 -10.90 -28.02 4.61
C ALA A 120 -12.21 -28.55 4.04
N MET A 121 -12.16 -29.40 3.01
CA MET A 121 -13.35 -30.06 2.53
C MET A 121 -13.89 -30.85 3.71
N SER A 122 -15.10 -30.49 4.17
CA SER A 122 -15.82 -31.39 5.05
C SER A 122 -16.05 -32.66 4.25
N LEU A 123 -15.36 -33.73 4.62
CA LEU A 123 -15.72 -35.07 4.18
C LEU A 123 -17.15 -35.29 4.66
N SER A 124 -18.11 -35.17 3.74
CA SER A 124 -19.51 -35.56 3.92
C SER A 124 -19.64 -37.07 3.86
#